data_AF-A0A1H8GYR2-F1
#
_entry.id   AF-A0A1H8GYR2-F1
#
_cell.length_a   1.000
_cell.length_b   1.000
_cell.length_c   1.000
_cell.angle_alpha   90.00
_cell.angle_beta   90.00
_cell.angle_gamma   90.00
#
_symmetry.space_group_name_H-M   'P 1'
#
loop_
_entity.id
_entity.type
_entity.pdbx_description
1 polymer ?
#
loop_
_entity_poly.entity_id
_entity_poly.type
_entity_poly.pdbx_seq_one_letter_code
_entity_poly.pdbx_strand_id
1 'polypeptide(L)'
;MFRNLSKPLVLVLAMLLVAACNRQKDAPGTPGGGSPEDATRESLALLRDGKFDLFWRHALPPADFATLRADWPRRNASEGPLTGDDRAKFEAGVKRLTEPDAEKKLFADLRPTLVRFDRDYKDQMPLISGIGQSMALTAIEQAKDLTLSQKRQLREAVNIVGPWTQTVAWGDQAKAKTAIATVVDTARKANLSTADALHGMTFEQSMATWSTAWLGLKRLLDVYGLSVDQTFDSISIDTLEKSGGSAHVKITYTLLGKPIQTDATLVMLDGRWYDSDLLQRVRDEHARMNPPAAPGTAPARASTVVAPAGPVADARTR
;
A
#
# COMPACT_ATOMS: atom_id res chain seq x y z
N MET A 1 29.75 -18.10 -54.97
CA MET A 1 29.22 -18.60 -53.68
C MET A 1 27.95 -17.81 -53.37
N PHE A 2 26.92 -18.41 -52.76
CA PHE A 2 25.58 -17.83 -52.52
C PHE A 2 24.58 -17.86 -53.68
N ARG A 3 24.43 -19.02 -54.32
CA ARG A 3 23.24 -19.31 -55.13
C ARG A 3 22.69 -20.67 -54.70
N ASN A 4 22.12 -20.71 -53.50
CA ASN A 4 21.19 -21.74 -52.96
C ASN A 4 21.00 -21.53 -51.44
N LEU A 5 20.61 -20.33 -51.00
CA LEU A 5 20.03 -20.19 -49.67
C LEU A 5 18.59 -20.67 -49.78
N SER A 6 18.31 -21.84 -49.22
CA SER A 6 17.02 -22.50 -49.31
C SER A 6 15.93 -21.58 -48.71
N LYS A 7 14.83 -21.40 -49.43
CA LYS A 7 13.62 -20.68 -48.97
C LYS A 7 13.20 -21.01 -47.52
N PRO A 8 13.34 -22.25 -46.99
CA PRO A 8 13.09 -22.51 -45.57
C PRO A 8 14.05 -21.80 -44.60
N LEU A 9 15.32 -21.58 -44.97
CA LEU A 9 16.29 -20.88 -44.10
C LEU A 9 15.94 -19.40 -43.95
N VAL A 10 15.46 -18.76 -45.02
CA VAL A 10 14.98 -17.37 -45.00
C VAL A 10 13.70 -17.24 -44.18
N LEU A 11 12.80 -18.25 -44.25
CA LEU A 11 11.57 -18.28 -43.46
C LEU A 11 11.84 -18.47 -41.96
N VAL A 12 12.81 -19.33 -41.60
CA VAL A 12 13.22 -19.55 -40.20
C VAL A 12 13.92 -18.31 -39.63
N LEU A 13 14.77 -17.64 -40.40
CA LEU A 13 15.41 -16.39 -39.98
C LEU A 13 14.39 -15.25 -39.83
N ALA A 14 13.38 -15.18 -40.72
CA ALA A 14 12.29 -14.22 -40.61
C ALA A 14 11.37 -14.49 -39.40
N MET A 15 11.08 -15.75 -39.06
CA MET A 15 10.34 -16.09 -37.84
C MET A 15 11.12 -15.76 -36.56
N LEU A 16 12.45 -15.94 -36.56
CA LEU A 16 13.32 -15.53 -35.45
C LEU A 16 13.37 -14.00 -35.28
N LEU A 17 13.30 -13.23 -36.36
CA LEU A 17 13.21 -11.76 -36.33
C LEU A 17 11.83 -11.26 -35.84
N VAL A 18 10.74 -11.97 -36.14
CA VAL A 18 9.39 -11.62 -35.63
C VAL A 18 9.24 -11.94 -34.14
N ALA A 19 9.89 -13.00 -33.64
CA ALA A 19 9.93 -13.31 -32.21
C ALA A 19 10.76 -12.31 -31.40
N ALA A 20 11.77 -11.67 -32.00
CA ALA A 20 12.59 -10.65 -31.34
C ALA A 20 11.94 -9.25 -31.31
N CYS A 21 10.95 -8.97 -32.17
CA CYS A 21 10.22 -7.70 -32.19
C CYS A 21 8.93 -7.71 -31.37
N ASN A 22 8.50 -8.88 -30.86
CA ASN A 22 7.45 -8.92 -29.87
C ASN A 22 8.11 -8.62 -28.52
N ARG A 23 7.88 -7.42 -27.93
CA ARG A 23 8.24 -7.16 -26.53
C ARG A 23 7.61 -8.29 -25.71
N GLN A 24 8.40 -9.30 -25.34
CA GLN A 24 7.95 -10.39 -24.50
C GLN A 24 7.39 -9.74 -23.24
N LYS A 25 6.07 -9.78 -23.08
CA LYS A 25 5.44 -9.21 -21.89
C LYS A 25 5.96 -10.01 -20.70
N ASP A 26 6.72 -9.35 -19.83
CA ASP A 26 7.25 -9.97 -18.62
C ASP A 26 6.11 -10.61 -17.83
N ALA A 27 6.42 -11.71 -17.14
CA ALA A 27 5.44 -12.36 -16.28
C ALA A 27 4.99 -11.39 -15.17
N PRO A 28 3.71 -11.41 -14.75
CA PRO A 28 3.23 -10.51 -13.71
C PRO A 28 4.05 -10.64 -12.42
N GLY A 29 4.36 -9.49 -11.81
CA GLY A 29 5.18 -9.46 -10.60
C GLY A 29 6.68 -9.68 -10.85
N THR A 30 7.18 -9.59 -12.10
CA THR A 30 8.62 -9.60 -12.38
C THR A 30 9.30 -8.40 -11.70
N PRO A 31 10.42 -8.54 -10.98
CA PRO A 31 11.08 -7.42 -10.31
C PRO A 31 11.47 -6.29 -11.27
N GLY A 32 10.98 -5.09 -10.97
CA GLY A 32 11.16 -3.85 -11.72
C GLY A 32 10.63 -3.90 -13.16
N GLY A 33 10.67 -2.76 -13.85
CA GLY A 33 10.32 -2.67 -15.27
C GLY A 33 11.53 -2.62 -16.18
N GLY A 34 11.36 -3.04 -17.44
CA GLY A 34 12.35 -2.85 -18.51
C GLY A 34 12.47 -1.40 -18.99
N SER A 35 11.45 -0.58 -18.71
CA SER A 35 11.43 0.87 -18.91
C SER A 35 10.76 1.55 -17.70
N PRO A 36 10.96 2.86 -17.49
CA PRO A 36 10.26 3.59 -16.43
C PRO A 36 8.74 3.47 -16.53
N GLU A 37 8.20 3.58 -17.75
CA GLU A 37 6.77 3.49 -18.00
C GLU A 37 6.22 2.10 -17.71
N ASP A 38 6.96 1.05 -18.10
CA ASP A 38 6.53 -0.33 -17.87
C ASP A 38 6.56 -0.69 -16.37
N ALA A 39 7.55 -0.20 -15.62
CA ALA A 39 7.62 -0.37 -14.17
C ALA A 39 6.40 0.27 -13.47
N THR A 40 6.12 1.53 -13.81
CA THR A 40 4.98 2.24 -13.23
C THR A 40 3.64 1.60 -13.66
N ARG A 41 3.51 1.19 -14.92
CA ARG A 41 2.27 0.59 -15.44
C ARG A 41 1.96 -0.76 -14.79
N GLU A 42 2.95 -1.63 -14.67
CA GLU A 42 2.76 -2.95 -14.03
C GLU A 42 2.42 -2.79 -12.55
N SER A 43 3.11 -1.90 -11.83
CA SER A 43 2.78 -1.55 -10.44
C SER A 43 1.31 -1.14 -10.28
N LEU A 44 0.83 -0.21 -11.13
CA LEU A 44 -0.55 0.27 -11.09
C LEU A 44 -1.57 -0.81 -11.48
N ALA A 45 -1.24 -1.68 -12.44
CA ALA A 45 -2.10 -2.79 -12.83
C ALA A 45 -2.24 -3.83 -11.70
N LEU A 46 -1.15 -4.17 -11.01
CA LEU A 46 -1.17 -5.10 -9.88
C LEU A 46 -1.97 -4.53 -8.70
N LEU A 47 -1.85 -3.22 -8.43
CA LEU A 47 -2.65 -2.53 -7.42
C LEU A 47 -4.15 -2.53 -7.78
N ARG A 48 -4.49 -2.21 -9.03
CA ARG A 48 -5.88 -2.27 -9.53
C ARG A 48 -6.51 -3.64 -9.27
N ASP A 49 -5.78 -4.70 -9.60
CA ASP A 49 -6.23 -6.09 -9.51
C ASP A 49 -6.18 -6.64 -8.06
N GLY A 50 -5.66 -5.88 -7.09
CA GLY A 50 -5.48 -6.34 -5.71
C GLY A 50 -4.42 -7.44 -5.57
N LYS A 51 -3.48 -7.54 -6.50
CA LYS A 51 -2.40 -8.54 -6.49
C LYS A 51 -1.20 -8.01 -5.70
N PHE A 52 -1.40 -7.82 -4.40
CA PHE A 52 -0.43 -7.12 -3.55
C PHE A 52 0.88 -7.88 -3.34
N ASP A 53 0.85 -9.21 -3.30
CA ASP A 53 2.06 -10.05 -3.23
C ASP A 53 2.94 -9.84 -4.48
N LEU A 54 2.31 -9.84 -5.66
CA LEU A 54 2.98 -9.60 -6.93
C LEU A 54 3.45 -8.16 -7.05
N PHE A 55 2.66 -7.20 -6.55
CA PHE A 55 3.04 -5.80 -6.50
C PHE A 55 4.34 -5.61 -5.73
N TRP A 56 4.44 -6.14 -4.51
CA TRP A 56 5.66 -5.98 -3.70
C TRP A 56 6.88 -6.65 -4.34
N ARG A 57 6.67 -7.83 -4.96
CA ARG A 57 7.73 -8.52 -5.70
C ARG A 57 8.21 -7.73 -6.93
N HIS A 58 7.30 -7.02 -7.60
CA HIS A 58 7.63 -6.16 -8.73
C HIS A 58 8.28 -4.85 -8.30
N ALA A 59 7.73 -4.19 -7.28
CA ALA A 59 8.07 -2.82 -6.92
C ALA A 59 9.42 -2.70 -6.19
N LEU A 60 9.99 -3.81 -5.72
CA LEU A 60 11.24 -3.85 -4.96
C LEU A 60 12.30 -4.72 -5.63
N PRO A 61 13.60 -4.35 -5.52
CA PRO A 61 14.68 -5.27 -5.82
C PRO A 61 14.56 -6.55 -4.96
N PRO A 62 15.03 -7.72 -5.45
CA PRO A 62 14.86 -8.98 -4.75
C PRO A 62 15.37 -8.99 -3.30
N ALA A 63 16.48 -8.31 -3.02
CA ALA A 63 17.04 -8.22 -1.67
C ALA A 63 16.14 -7.38 -0.74
N ASP A 64 15.67 -6.23 -1.23
CA ASP A 64 14.75 -5.36 -0.48
C ASP A 64 13.40 -6.05 -0.23
N PHE A 65 12.88 -6.82 -1.19
CA PHE A 65 11.66 -7.63 -1.01
C PHE A 65 11.85 -8.73 0.06
N ALA A 66 12.99 -9.42 0.04
CA ALA A 66 13.32 -10.42 1.06
C ALA A 66 13.39 -9.80 2.46
N THR A 67 14.02 -8.63 2.58
CA THR A 67 14.09 -7.86 3.83
C THR A 67 12.70 -7.44 4.31
N LEU A 68 11.86 -6.90 3.43
CA LEU A 68 10.49 -6.50 3.77
C LEU A 68 9.70 -7.69 4.33
N ARG A 69 9.82 -8.87 3.71
CA ARG A 69 9.17 -10.09 4.20
C ARG A 69 9.70 -10.53 5.56
N ALA A 70 11.00 -10.44 5.79
CA ALA A 70 11.61 -10.79 7.08
C ALA A 70 11.17 -9.84 8.20
N ASP A 71 10.97 -8.56 7.89
CA ASP A 71 10.47 -7.57 8.84
C ASP A 71 8.95 -7.65 9.07
N TRP A 72 8.21 -8.39 8.24
CA TRP A 72 6.75 -8.40 8.25
C TRP A 72 6.11 -8.63 9.63
N PRO A 73 6.58 -9.57 10.48
CA PRO A 73 5.99 -9.76 11.81
C PRO A 73 6.05 -8.50 12.68
N ARG A 74 7.08 -7.67 12.52
CA ARG A 74 7.20 -6.38 13.23
C ARG A 74 6.37 -5.29 12.57
N ARG A 75 6.30 -5.28 11.24
CA ARG A 75 5.47 -4.32 10.48
C ARG A 75 3.97 -4.54 10.68
N ASN A 76 3.55 -5.80 10.81
CA ASN A 76 2.16 -6.19 10.97
C ASN A 76 1.72 -6.24 12.44
N ALA A 77 2.66 -6.11 13.39
CA ALA A 77 2.34 -6.00 14.79
C ALA A 77 1.48 -4.75 15.06
N SER A 78 0.62 -4.82 16.07
CA SER A 78 -0.13 -3.65 16.51
C SER A 78 0.82 -2.58 17.07
N GLU A 79 0.57 -1.30 16.75
CA GLU A 79 1.41 -0.17 17.21
C GLU A 79 1.45 -0.03 18.75
N GLY A 80 0.54 -0.71 19.46
CA GLY A 80 0.56 -0.87 20.91
C GLY A 80 -0.21 -2.12 21.35
N PRO A 81 -0.21 -2.45 22.65
CA PRO A 81 -0.97 -3.57 23.17
C PRO A 81 -2.47 -3.37 22.92
N LEU A 82 -3.12 -4.34 22.29
CA LEU A 82 -4.57 -4.33 22.14
C LEU A 82 -5.22 -4.42 23.53
N THR A 83 -6.18 -3.53 23.80
CA THR A 83 -6.96 -3.59 25.04
C THR A 83 -7.98 -4.73 24.98
N GLY A 84 -8.50 -5.17 26.13
CA GLY A 84 -9.59 -6.15 26.16
C GLY A 84 -10.84 -5.66 25.42
N ASP A 85 -11.16 -4.37 25.55
CA ASP A 85 -12.30 -3.75 24.90
C ASP A 85 -12.15 -3.72 23.38
N ASP A 86 -10.95 -3.43 22.87
CA ASP A 86 -10.70 -3.40 21.43
C ASP A 86 -10.82 -4.80 20.80
N ARG A 87 -10.31 -5.83 21.49
CA ARG A 87 -10.49 -7.23 21.07
C ARG A 87 -11.97 -7.60 21.01
N ALA A 88 -12.71 -7.31 22.08
CA ALA A 88 -14.14 -7.63 22.16
C ALA A 88 -14.95 -6.93 21.07
N LYS A 89 -14.66 -5.65 20.78
CA LYS A 89 -15.31 -4.90 19.69
C LYS A 89 -15.00 -5.49 18.32
N PHE A 90 -13.74 -5.87 18.07
CA PHE A 90 -13.34 -6.49 16.82
C PHE A 90 -14.08 -7.82 16.59
N GLU A 91 -14.05 -8.72 17.58
CA GLU A 91 -14.71 -10.02 17.49
C GLU A 91 -16.23 -9.89 17.35
N ALA A 92 -16.86 -8.96 18.08
CA ALA A 92 -18.29 -8.69 17.94
C ALA A 92 -18.63 -8.15 16.54
N GLY A 93 -17.80 -7.27 15.99
CA GLY A 93 -17.96 -6.73 14.64
C GLY A 93 -17.85 -7.81 13.56
N VAL A 94 -16.82 -8.65 13.64
CA VAL A 94 -16.66 -9.82 12.77
C VAL A 94 -17.88 -10.72 12.86
N LYS A 95 -18.28 -11.12 14.08
CA LYS A 95 -19.42 -12.01 14.30
C LYS A 95 -20.70 -11.46 13.69
N ARG A 96 -20.98 -10.17 13.88
CA ARG A 96 -22.15 -9.49 13.33
C ARG A 96 -22.17 -9.51 11.79
N LEU A 97 -21.01 -9.50 11.14
CA LEU A 97 -20.89 -9.57 9.69
C LEU A 97 -20.93 -11.00 9.17
N THR A 98 -20.47 -11.99 9.93
CA THR A 98 -20.32 -13.38 9.46
C THR A 98 -21.44 -14.31 9.89
N GLU A 99 -22.30 -13.91 10.85
CA GLU A 99 -23.37 -14.77 11.35
C GLU A 99 -24.43 -15.13 10.28
N PRO A 100 -25.21 -16.21 10.51
CA PRO A 100 -26.34 -16.55 9.66
C PRO A 100 -27.35 -15.38 9.60
N ASP A 101 -27.85 -15.12 8.40
CA ASP A 101 -28.77 -14.02 8.09
C ASP A 101 -28.24 -12.60 8.43
N ALA A 102 -26.91 -12.43 8.58
CA ALA A 102 -26.28 -11.13 8.86
C ALA A 102 -26.80 -10.03 7.93
N GLU A 103 -26.93 -10.30 6.62
CA GLU A 103 -27.42 -9.36 5.63
C GLU A 103 -28.83 -8.83 5.97
N LYS A 104 -29.72 -9.73 6.37
CA LYS A 104 -31.11 -9.38 6.71
C LYS A 104 -31.17 -8.58 8.00
N LYS A 105 -30.41 -8.99 9.03
CA LYS A 105 -30.37 -8.32 10.35
C LYS A 105 -29.75 -6.93 10.24
N LEU A 106 -28.59 -6.81 9.59
CA LEU A 106 -27.91 -5.54 9.34
C LEU A 106 -28.81 -4.58 8.58
N PHE A 107 -29.52 -5.06 7.56
CA PHE A 107 -30.44 -4.20 6.81
C PHE A 107 -31.67 -3.81 7.63
N ALA A 108 -32.21 -4.71 8.46
CA ALA A 108 -33.32 -4.38 9.36
C ALA A 108 -32.93 -3.30 10.37
N ASP A 109 -31.72 -3.38 10.94
CA ASP A 109 -31.17 -2.39 11.87
C ASP A 109 -30.90 -1.04 11.18
N LEU A 110 -30.40 -1.06 9.94
CA LEU A 110 -30.04 0.15 9.20
C LEU A 110 -31.27 0.88 8.62
N ARG A 111 -32.34 0.16 8.26
CA ARG A 111 -33.50 0.72 7.54
C ARG A 111 -34.14 1.94 8.22
N PRO A 112 -34.38 1.97 9.55
CA PRO A 112 -34.92 3.16 10.21
C PRO A 112 -34.04 4.39 10.02
N THR A 113 -32.71 4.21 10.06
CA THR A 113 -31.73 5.27 9.83
C THR A 113 -31.78 5.78 8.39
N LEU A 114 -31.93 4.89 7.40
CA LEU A 114 -32.08 5.31 5.98
C LEU A 114 -33.35 6.14 5.77
N VAL A 115 -34.48 5.71 6.33
CA VAL A 115 -35.74 6.46 6.26
C VAL A 115 -35.62 7.82 6.95
N ARG A 116 -34.98 7.85 8.13
CA ARG A 116 -34.72 9.10 8.84
C ARG A 116 -33.74 10.00 8.07
N PHE A 117 -32.76 9.42 7.39
CA PHE A 117 -31.79 10.14 6.58
C PHE A 117 -32.49 10.92 5.47
N ASP A 118 -33.32 10.25 4.68
CA ASP A 118 -34.05 10.87 3.58
C ASP A 118 -35.04 11.94 4.06
N ARG A 119 -35.63 11.75 5.24
CA ARG A 119 -36.62 12.69 5.81
C ARG A 119 -35.98 13.93 6.47
N ASP A 120 -34.94 13.75 7.28
CA ASP A 120 -34.46 14.76 8.22
C ASP A 120 -33.04 15.28 7.93
N TYR A 121 -32.19 14.46 7.29
CA TYR A 121 -30.74 14.73 7.19
C TYR A 121 -30.29 15.15 5.80
N LYS A 122 -31.07 14.84 4.75
CA LYS A 122 -30.76 15.22 3.38
C LYS A 122 -30.49 16.73 3.24
N ASP A 123 -31.26 17.57 3.92
CA ASP A 123 -31.12 19.03 3.86
C ASP A 123 -29.87 19.53 4.61
N GLN A 124 -29.35 18.74 5.56
CA GLN A 124 -28.13 19.06 6.32
C GLN A 124 -26.86 18.53 5.65
N MET A 125 -26.98 17.77 4.56
CA MET A 125 -25.84 17.19 3.85
C MET A 125 -24.78 18.21 3.42
N PRO A 126 -25.13 19.41 2.92
CA PRO A 126 -24.12 20.41 2.60
C PRO A 126 -23.24 20.80 3.78
N LEU A 127 -23.84 20.97 4.97
CA LEU A 127 -23.12 21.28 6.20
C LEU A 127 -22.24 20.10 6.64
N ILE A 128 -22.80 18.89 6.67
CA ILE A 128 -22.07 17.67 7.09
C ILE A 128 -20.90 17.40 6.14
N SER A 129 -21.11 17.47 4.82
CA SER A 129 -20.06 17.31 3.81
C SER A 129 -18.98 18.39 3.96
N GLY A 130 -19.35 19.64 4.25
CA GLY A 130 -18.40 20.73 4.48
C GLY A 130 -17.51 20.48 5.71
N ILE A 131 -18.09 20.02 6.82
CA ILE A 131 -17.34 19.64 8.03
C ILE A 131 -16.45 18.43 7.75
N GLY A 132 -16.97 17.38 7.09
CA GLY A 132 -16.18 16.21 6.73
C GLY A 132 -15.00 16.55 5.81
N GLN A 133 -15.21 17.42 4.83
CA GLN A 133 -14.17 17.89 3.92
C GLN A 133 -13.10 18.70 4.67
N SER A 134 -13.48 19.61 5.56
CA SER A 134 -12.50 20.40 6.33
C SER A 134 -11.67 19.54 7.29
N MET A 135 -12.30 18.55 7.94
CA MET A 135 -11.61 17.56 8.77
C MET A 135 -10.62 16.75 7.93
N ALA A 136 -11.02 16.28 6.74
CA ALA A 136 -10.14 15.53 5.84
C ALA A 136 -8.93 16.37 5.38
N LEU A 137 -9.15 17.63 4.98
CA LEU A 137 -8.07 18.55 4.60
C LEU A 137 -7.12 18.82 5.76
N THR A 138 -7.65 18.99 6.98
CA THR A 138 -6.85 19.18 8.21
C THR A 138 -6.01 17.95 8.53
N ALA A 139 -6.59 16.74 8.41
CA ALA A 139 -5.85 15.49 8.60
C ALA A 139 -4.70 15.35 7.60
N ILE A 140 -4.91 15.71 6.32
CA ILE A 140 -3.85 15.72 5.31
C ILE A 140 -2.74 16.72 5.67
N GLU A 141 -3.10 17.91 6.15
CA GLU A 141 -2.12 18.91 6.60
C GLU A 141 -1.27 18.39 7.77
N GLN A 142 -1.89 17.71 8.74
CA GLN A 142 -1.26 17.21 9.96
C GLN A 142 -0.47 15.91 9.77
N ALA A 143 -0.70 15.16 8.69
CA ALA A 143 0.02 13.92 8.40
C ALA A 143 1.53 14.17 8.27
N LYS A 144 2.34 13.53 9.13
CA LYS A 144 3.80 13.75 9.21
C LYS A 144 4.60 12.85 8.27
N ASP A 145 3.98 11.78 7.83
CA ASP A 145 4.51 10.73 6.96
C ASP A 145 4.30 11.01 5.46
N LEU A 146 3.51 12.04 5.12
CA LEU A 146 3.27 12.45 3.74
C LEU A 146 4.24 13.54 3.28
N THR A 147 4.78 13.35 2.08
CA THR A 147 5.51 14.37 1.34
C THR A 147 4.60 15.53 0.90
N LEU A 148 5.19 16.67 0.55
CA LEU A 148 4.43 17.82 0.06
C LEU A 148 3.63 17.52 -1.22
N SER A 149 4.15 16.69 -2.13
CA SER A 149 3.44 16.26 -3.34
C SER A 149 2.24 15.38 -3.00
N GLN A 150 2.43 14.38 -2.13
CA GLN A 150 1.34 13.51 -1.66
C GLN A 150 0.22 14.30 -0.96
N LYS A 151 0.57 15.29 -0.13
CA LYS A 151 -0.43 16.18 0.49
C LYS A 151 -1.23 16.95 -0.56
N ARG A 152 -0.58 17.53 -1.58
CA ARG A 152 -1.28 18.23 -2.66
C ARG A 152 -2.25 17.31 -3.39
N GLN A 153 -1.80 16.12 -3.78
CA GLN A 153 -2.61 15.12 -4.48
C GLN A 153 -3.85 14.70 -3.67
N LEU A 154 -3.68 14.40 -2.37
CA LEU A 154 -4.81 14.04 -1.51
C LEU A 154 -5.80 15.20 -1.32
N ARG A 155 -5.32 16.44 -1.20
CA ARG A 155 -6.20 17.62 -1.13
C ARG A 155 -7.02 17.78 -2.40
N GLU A 156 -6.40 17.60 -3.56
CA GLU A 156 -7.10 17.65 -4.85
C GLU A 156 -8.16 16.55 -4.94
N ALA A 157 -7.81 15.31 -4.57
CA ALA A 157 -8.78 14.21 -4.51
C ALA A 157 -9.95 14.51 -3.56
N VAL A 158 -9.69 15.06 -2.37
CA VAL A 158 -10.74 15.49 -1.43
C VAL A 158 -11.63 16.57 -2.03
N ASN A 159 -11.07 17.54 -2.73
CA ASN A 159 -11.84 18.61 -3.38
C ASN A 159 -12.67 18.11 -4.58
N ILE A 160 -12.28 16.99 -5.19
CA ILE A 160 -13.04 16.33 -6.26
C ILE A 160 -14.16 15.46 -5.67
N VAL A 161 -13.87 14.69 -4.62
CA VAL A 161 -14.81 13.77 -3.97
C VAL A 161 -15.85 14.50 -3.12
N GLY A 162 -15.48 15.60 -2.47
CA GLY A 162 -16.36 16.36 -1.58
C GLY A 162 -17.72 16.69 -2.21
N PRO A 163 -17.76 17.36 -3.38
CA PRO A 163 -19.01 17.62 -4.10
C PRO A 163 -19.78 16.37 -4.50
N TRP A 164 -19.09 15.29 -4.89
CA TRP A 164 -19.75 14.02 -5.24
C TRP A 164 -20.55 13.44 -4.08
N THR A 165 -20.08 13.58 -2.82
CA THR A 165 -20.82 13.06 -1.65
C THR A 165 -22.24 13.63 -1.51
N GLN A 166 -22.48 14.84 -2.04
CA GLN A 166 -23.78 15.49 -2.01
C GLN A 166 -24.74 14.94 -3.08
N THR A 167 -24.19 14.29 -4.11
CA THR A 167 -24.96 13.70 -5.23
C THR A 167 -25.39 12.26 -4.94
N VAL A 168 -24.79 11.61 -3.95
CA VAL A 168 -25.03 10.21 -3.62
C VAL A 168 -26.40 10.04 -2.94
N ALA A 169 -27.17 9.06 -3.41
CA ALA A 169 -28.43 8.65 -2.80
C ALA A 169 -28.19 7.76 -1.57
N TRP A 170 -27.66 8.34 -0.48
CA TRP A 170 -27.31 7.59 0.74
C TRP A 170 -28.48 6.85 1.40
N GLY A 171 -29.71 7.35 1.26
CA GLY A 171 -30.93 6.69 1.78
C GLY A 171 -31.48 5.57 0.88
N ASP A 172 -30.92 5.36 -0.31
CA ASP A 172 -31.39 4.33 -1.24
C ASP A 172 -31.25 2.94 -0.61
N GLN A 173 -32.40 2.32 -0.34
CA GLN A 173 -32.46 1.03 0.33
C GLN A 173 -31.93 -0.12 -0.54
N ALA A 174 -32.02 -0.04 -1.86
CA ALA A 174 -31.48 -1.07 -2.76
C ALA A 174 -29.95 -1.01 -2.79
N LYS A 175 -29.38 0.20 -2.84
CA LYS A 175 -27.93 0.42 -2.67
C LYS A 175 -27.47 -0.05 -1.31
N ALA A 176 -28.17 0.31 -0.24
CA ALA A 176 -27.83 -0.14 1.12
C ALA A 176 -27.84 -1.67 1.26
N LYS A 177 -28.83 -2.37 0.70
CA LYS A 177 -28.86 -3.85 0.67
C LYS A 177 -27.65 -4.43 -0.05
N THR A 178 -27.30 -3.87 -1.21
CA THR A 178 -26.16 -4.32 -2.02
C THR A 178 -24.83 -4.05 -1.31
N ALA A 179 -24.69 -2.89 -0.68
CA ALA A 179 -23.55 -2.51 0.13
C ALA A 179 -23.37 -3.48 1.33
N ILE A 180 -24.44 -3.75 2.08
CA ILE A 180 -24.42 -4.71 3.19
C ILE A 180 -24.01 -6.10 2.71
N ALA A 181 -24.62 -6.59 1.63
CA ALA A 181 -24.27 -7.89 1.07
C ALA A 181 -22.79 -7.95 0.66
N THR A 182 -22.25 -6.87 0.08
CA THR A 182 -20.83 -6.78 -0.30
C THR A 182 -19.91 -6.82 0.92
N VAL A 183 -20.24 -6.08 1.97
CA VAL A 183 -19.43 -6.07 3.21
C VAL A 183 -19.47 -7.44 3.90
N VAL A 184 -20.65 -8.07 3.98
CA VAL A 184 -20.81 -9.41 4.57
C VAL A 184 -20.06 -10.48 3.77
N ASP A 185 -20.21 -10.50 2.45
CA ASP A 185 -19.45 -11.39 1.55
C ASP A 185 -17.94 -11.22 1.72
N THR A 186 -17.48 -9.96 1.78
CA THR A 186 -16.06 -9.63 1.96
C THR A 186 -15.56 -10.09 3.33
N ALA A 187 -16.30 -9.84 4.41
CA ALA A 187 -15.95 -10.27 5.75
C ALA A 187 -15.84 -11.80 5.86
N ARG A 188 -16.81 -12.53 5.27
CA ARG A 188 -16.78 -14.00 5.23
C ARG A 188 -15.58 -14.53 4.43
N LYS A 189 -15.23 -13.91 3.30
CA LYS A 189 -14.06 -14.28 2.49
C LYS A 189 -12.73 -13.95 3.17
N ALA A 190 -12.65 -12.83 3.88
CA ALA A 190 -11.46 -12.45 4.64
C ALA A 190 -11.19 -13.41 5.80
N ASN A 191 -12.24 -14.07 6.32
CA ASN A 191 -12.16 -15.12 7.33
C ASN A 191 -11.33 -14.73 8.56
N LEU A 192 -11.45 -13.46 8.97
CA LEU A 192 -10.84 -12.92 10.18
C LEU A 192 -11.67 -13.33 11.37
N SER A 193 -11.05 -13.84 12.44
CA SER A 193 -11.74 -14.24 13.66
C SER A 193 -11.41 -13.33 14.84
N THR A 194 -10.13 -12.96 15.03
CA THR A 194 -9.68 -12.12 16.16
C THR A 194 -8.69 -11.06 15.70
N ALA A 195 -8.54 -9.99 16.50
CA ALA A 195 -7.59 -8.92 16.23
C ALA A 195 -6.14 -9.42 16.31
N ASP A 196 -5.82 -10.29 17.27
CA ASP A 196 -4.48 -10.88 17.37
C ASP A 196 -4.16 -11.78 16.15
N ALA A 197 -5.16 -12.50 15.60
CA ALA A 197 -4.98 -13.28 14.38
C ALA A 197 -4.66 -12.41 13.17
N LEU A 198 -5.24 -11.21 13.07
CA LEU A 198 -4.93 -10.24 12.03
C LEU A 198 -3.46 -9.76 12.13
N HIS A 199 -2.99 -9.41 13.34
CA HIS A 199 -1.62 -8.95 13.56
C HIS A 199 -0.57 -10.08 13.52
N GLY A 200 -0.98 -11.33 13.70
CA GLY A 200 -0.12 -12.51 13.61
C GLY A 200 0.06 -13.09 12.21
N MET A 201 -0.58 -12.52 11.18
CA MET A 201 -0.52 -13.05 9.82
C MET A 201 0.89 -13.01 9.21
N THR A 202 1.24 -14.07 8.47
CA THR A 202 2.38 -14.07 7.56
C THR A 202 2.16 -13.05 6.44
N PHE A 203 3.25 -12.64 5.76
CA PHE A 203 3.17 -11.70 4.64
C PHE A 203 2.14 -12.13 3.59
N GLU A 204 2.16 -13.40 3.16
CA GLU A 204 1.24 -13.94 2.17
C GLU A 204 -0.22 -13.89 2.63
N GLN A 205 -0.48 -14.29 3.87
CA GLN A 205 -1.83 -14.25 4.45
C GLN A 205 -2.35 -12.81 4.54
N SER A 206 -1.49 -11.87 4.96
CA SER A 206 -1.84 -10.46 4.97
C SER A 206 -2.15 -9.96 3.56
N MET A 207 -1.30 -10.23 2.56
CA MET A 207 -1.52 -9.78 1.18
C MET A 207 -2.82 -10.33 0.60
N ALA A 208 -3.15 -11.61 0.86
CA ALA A 208 -4.41 -12.22 0.43
C ALA A 208 -5.63 -11.60 1.14
N THR A 209 -5.50 -11.27 2.43
CA THR A 209 -6.55 -10.59 3.21
C THR A 209 -6.76 -9.17 2.69
N TRP A 210 -5.67 -8.42 2.46
CA TRP A 210 -5.71 -7.08 1.87
C TRP A 210 -6.32 -7.11 0.47
N SER A 211 -6.00 -8.10 -0.36
CA SER A 211 -6.59 -8.31 -1.69
C SER A 211 -8.11 -8.44 -1.60
N THR A 212 -8.58 -9.31 -0.70
CA THR A 212 -10.02 -9.52 -0.46
C THR A 212 -10.70 -8.23 -0.01
N ALA A 213 -10.10 -7.52 0.96
CA ALA A 213 -10.63 -6.26 1.46
C ALA A 213 -10.67 -5.17 0.38
N TRP A 214 -9.61 -5.05 -0.43
CA TRP A 214 -9.51 -4.09 -1.53
C TRP A 214 -10.57 -4.31 -2.59
N LEU A 215 -10.76 -5.56 -3.04
CA LEU A 215 -11.79 -5.90 -4.03
C LEU A 215 -13.21 -5.71 -3.45
N GLY A 216 -13.41 -5.97 -2.16
CA GLY A 216 -14.64 -5.65 -1.45
C GLY A 216 -14.93 -4.15 -1.41
N LEU A 217 -13.92 -3.33 -1.06
CA LEU A 217 -14.00 -1.89 -1.01
C LEU A 217 -14.33 -1.31 -2.40
N LYS A 218 -13.65 -1.75 -3.46
CA LYS A 218 -13.93 -1.33 -4.84
C LYS A 218 -15.40 -1.56 -5.20
N ARG A 219 -15.92 -2.77 -4.94
CA ARG A 219 -17.34 -3.10 -5.18
C ARG A 219 -18.28 -2.20 -4.37
N LEU A 220 -17.94 -1.94 -3.10
CA LEU A 220 -18.74 -1.07 -2.23
C LEU A 220 -18.79 0.37 -2.76
N LEU A 221 -17.66 0.93 -3.21
CA LEU A 221 -17.61 2.27 -3.79
C LEU A 221 -18.39 2.34 -5.12
N ASP A 222 -18.31 1.29 -5.93
CA ASP A 222 -19.02 1.19 -7.20
C ASP A 222 -20.55 1.19 -7.03
N VAL A 223 -21.08 0.60 -5.95
CA VAL A 223 -22.53 0.67 -5.59
C VAL A 223 -23.03 2.12 -5.54
N TYR A 224 -22.17 3.05 -5.10
CA TYR A 224 -22.48 4.48 -5.01
C TYR A 224 -21.93 5.31 -6.17
N GLY A 225 -21.46 4.67 -7.24
CA GLY A 225 -21.01 5.31 -8.47
C GLY A 225 -19.60 5.89 -8.41
N LEU A 226 -18.78 5.49 -7.42
CA LEU A 226 -17.36 5.82 -7.38
C LEU A 226 -16.55 4.61 -7.85
N SER A 227 -16.30 4.54 -9.16
CA SER A 227 -15.55 3.44 -9.75
C SER A 227 -14.04 3.67 -9.67
N VAL A 228 -13.41 2.91 -8.77
CA VAL A 228 -11.94 2.87 -8.67
C VAL A 228 -11.34 2.26 -9.94
N ASP A 229 -12.01 1.27 -10.55
CA ASP A 229 -11.53 0.66 -11.80
C ASP A 229 -11.49 1.65 -12.95
N GLN A 230 -12.51 2.51 -13.11
CA GLN A 230 -12.48 3.58 -14.11
C GLN A 230 -11.31 4.56 -13.87
N THR A 231 -10.99 4.81 -12.60
CA THR A 231 -9.83 5.66 -12.25
C THR A 231 -8.54 5.01 -12.76
N PHE A 232 -8.34 3.70 -12.53
CA PHE A 232 -7.18 2.97 -13.04
C PHE A 232 -7.18 2.83 -14.57
N ASP A 233 -8.33 2.62 -15.20
CA ASP A 233 -8.47 2.53 -16.66
C ASP A 233 -8.10 3.81 -17.39
N SER A 234 -8.24 4.96 -16.71
CA SER A 234 -7.92 6.27 -17.26
C SER A 234 -6.44 6.66 -17.16
N ILE A 235 -5.59 5.81 -16.58
CA ILE A 235 -4.18 6.12 -16.35
C ILE A 235 -3.42 6.26 -17.67
N SER A 236 -2.74 7.40 -17.84
CA SER A 236 -1.70 7.64 -18.84
C SER A 236 -0.37 7.92 -18.15
N ILE A 237 0.72 7.41 -18.71
CA ILE A 237 2.07 7.53 -18.15
C ILE A 237 2.99 8.06 -19.24
N ASP A 238 3.62 9.20 -18.97
CA ASP A 238 4.59 9.85 -19.85
C ASP A 238 5.93 9.99 -19.14
N THR A 239 7.03 9.49 -19.71
CA THR A 239 8.36 9.84 -19.21
C THR A 239 8.71 11.26 -19.64
N LEU A 240 8.91 12.13 -18.66
CA LEU A 240 9.31 13.52 -18.86
C LEU A 240 10.81 13.63 -19.10
N GLU A 241 11.59 12.95 -18.26
CA GLU A 241 13.05 13.03 -18.27
C GLU A 241 13.65 11.67 -17.96
N LYS A 242 14.79 11.37 -18.60
CA LYS A 242 15.58 10.17 -18.35
C LYS A 242 17.06 10.51 -18.47
N SER A 243 17.79 10.48 -17.37
CA SER A 243 19.21 10.84 -17.34
C SER A 243 19.95 10.11 -16.24
N GLY A 244 21.17 9.64 -16.51
CA GLY A 244 22.11 9.18 -15.48
C GLY A 244 21.62 8.03 -14.58
N GLY A 245 20.66 7.23 -15.04
CA GLY A 245 20.04 6.15 -14.24
C GLY A 245 18.85 6.58 -13.39
N SER A 246 18.36 7.82 -13.56
CA SER A 246 17.09 8.31 -13.00
C SER A 246 16.10 8.62 -14.14
N ALA A 247 14.81 8.51 -13.85
CA ALA A 247 13.73 8.91 -14.75
C ALA A 247 12.59 9.57 -13.96
N HIS A 248 12.02 10.63 -14.52
CA HIS A 248 10.81 11.27 -14.01
C HIS A 248 9.64 10.91 -14.91
N VAL A 249 8.62 10.27 -14.34
CA VAL A 249 7.40 9.93 -15.06
C VAL A 249 6.24 10.75 -14.52
N LYS A 250 5.41 11.24 -15.43
CA LYS A 250 4.14 11.89 -15.13
C LYS A 250 3.03 10.88 -15.30
N ILE A 251 2.18 10.78 -14.29
CA ILE A 251 1.02 9.89 -14.25
C ILE A 251 -0.22 10.79 -14.25
N THR A 252 -1.05 10.66 -15.28
CA THR A 252 -2.33 11.37 -15.39
C THR A 252 -3.45 10.36 -15.29
N TYR A 253 -4.45 10.62 -14.45
CA TYR A 253 -5.63 9.79 -14.32
C TYR A 253 -6.86 10.66 -14.06
N THR A 254 -8.04 10.08 -14.16
CA THR A 254 -9.32 10.79 -14.00
C THR A 254 -10.02 10.27 -12.76
N LEU A 255 -10.37 11.17 -11.84
CA LEU A 255 -11.22 10.88 -10.69
C LEU A 255 -12.55 11.60 -10.87
N LEU A 256 -13.66 10.86 -10.94
CA LEU A 256 -15.01 11.44 -11.14
C LEU A 256 -15.08 12.43 -12.33
N GLY A 257 -14.43 12.08 -13.44
CA GLY A 257 -14.36 12.91 -14.65
C GLY A 257 -13.37 14.07 -14.60
N LYS A 258 -12.68 14.29 -13.48
CA LYS A 258 -11.68 15.36 -13.32
C LYS A 258 -10.25 14.79 -13.41
N PRO A 259 -9.39 15.35 -14.27
CA PRO A 259 -8.00 14.89 -14.38
C PRO A 259 -7.23 15.27 -13.11
N ILE A 260 -6.44 14.33 -12.62
CA ILE A 260 -5.43 14.52 -11.57
C ILE A 260 -4.08 14.13 -12.17
N GLN A 261 -3.06 14.92 -11.84
CA GLN A 261 -1.68 14.64 -12.22
C GLN A 261 -0.84 14.37 -10.98
N THR A 262 0.00 13.35 -11.08
CA THR A 262 1.05 13.07 -10.11
C THR A 262 2.32 12.67 -10.86
N ASP A 263 3.44 12.66 -10.16
CA ASP A 263 4.74 12.33 -10.69
C ASP A 263 5.42 11.29 -9.81
N ALA A 264 6.28 10.48 -10.44
CA ALA A 264 7.12 9.53 -9.75
C ALA A 264 8.55 9.63 -10.27
N THR A 265 9.51 9.46 -9.37
CA THR A 265 10.93 9.37 -9.71
C THR A 265 11.34 7.92 -9.64
N LEU A 266 11.91 7.39 -10.72
CA LEU A 266 12.40 6.04 -10.81
C LEU A 266 13.92 6.02 -10.92
N VAL A 267 14.51 4.98 -10.34
CA VAL A 267 15.95 4.71 -10.40
C VAL A 267 16.21 3.36 -11.05
N MET A 268 17.28 3.29 -11.83
CA MET A 268 17.74 2.08 -12.48
C MET A 268 18.73 1.34 -11.58
N LEU A 269 18.36 0.12 -11.19
CA LEU A 269 19.19 -0.79 -10.40
C LEU A 269 19.27 -2.12 -11.13
N ASP A 270 20.47 -2.62 -11.40
CA ASP A 270 20.72 -3.90 -12.08
C ASP A 270 19.93 -4.05 -13.41
N GLY A 271 19.81 -2.95 -14.17
CA GLY A 271 19.10 -2.91 -15.45
C GLY A 271 17.57 -2.91 -15.35
N ARG A 272 17.00 -2.77 -14.15
CA ARG A 272 15.56 -2.69 -13.88
C ARG A 272 15.20 -1.33 -13.27
N TRP A 273 14.02 -0.82 -13.58
CA TRP A 273 13.51 0.44 -13.04
C TRP A 273 12.61 0.21 -11.83
N TYR A 274 12.82 1.00 -10.77
CA TYR A 274 12.08 0.95 -9.52
C TYR A 274 11.70 2.36 -9.05
N ASP A 275 10.58 2.49 -8.34
CA ASP A 275 10.16 3.75 -7.70
C ASP A 275 11.13 4.12 -6.56
N SER A 276 11.77 5.28 -6.69
CA SER A 276 12.80 5.75 -5.76
C SER A 276 12.25 6.01 -4.36
N ASP A 277 11.09 6.65 -4.27
CA ASP A 277 10.51 7.05 -2.99
C ASP A 277 10.00 5.84 -2.21
N LEU A 278 9.41 4.86 -2.90
CA LEU A 278 9.02 3.59 -2.30
C LEU A 278 10.24 2.83 -1.78
N LEU A 279 11.30 2.75 -2.57
CA LEU A 279 12.53 2.06 -2.18
C LEU A 279 13.16 2.71 -0.94
N GLN A 280 13.25 4.05 -0.92
CA GLN A 280 13.75 4.80 0.23
C GLN A 280 12.88 4.55 1.46
N ARG A 281 11.54 4.64 1.34
CA ARG A 281 10.62 4.38 2.46
C ARG A 281 10.81 2.99 3.07
N VAL A 282 10.89 1.94 2.24
CA VAL A 282 11.06 0.57 2.73
C VAL A 282 12.38 0.38 3.46
N ARG A 283 13.46 0.98 2.94
CA ARG A 283 14.80 0.94 3.56
C ARG A 283 14.88 1.73 4.85
N ASP A 284 14.30 2.92 4.89
CA ASP A 284 14.23 3.77 6.09
C ASP A 284 13.44 3.08 7.20
N GLU A 285 12.31 2.46 6.86
CA GLU A 285 11.51 1.69 7.81
C GLU A 285 12.29 0.49 8.36
N HIS A 286 12.99 -0.26 7.50
CA HIS A 286 13.89 -1.33 7.93
C HIS A 286 14.96 -0.82 8.90
N ALA A 287 15.61 0.30 8.59
CA ALA A 287 16.64 0.90 9.43
C ALA A 287 16.09 1.39 10.79
N ARG A 288 14.85 1.92 10.82
CA ARG A 288 14.19 2.31 12.07
C ARG A 288 13.87 1.12 12.96
N MET A 289 13.47 -0.02 12.38
CA MET A 289 13.19 -1.24 13.14
C MET A 289 14.45 -2.01 13.54
N ASN A 290 15.54 -1.84 12.80
CA ASN A 290 16.85 -2.46 13.05
C ASN A 290 17.92 -1.38 13.19
N PRO A 291 17.87 -0.54 14.24
CA PRO A 291 18.90 0.46 14.44
C PRO A 291 20.26 -0.26 14.57
N PRO A 292 21.31 0.23 13.88
CA PRO A 292 22.64 -0.34 14.04
C PRO A 292 23.02 -0.30 15.53
N ALA A 293 23.65 -1.38 16.02
CA ALA A 293 24.10 -1.43 17.40
C ALA A 293 24.94 -0.18 17.70
N ALA A 294 24.56 0.56 18.75
CA ALA A 294 25.32 1.73 19.17
C ALA A 294 26.78 1.31 19.37
N PRO A 295 27.78 2.07 18.88
CA PRO A 295 29.17 1.78 19.17
C PRO A 295 29.32 1.74 20.68
N GLY A 296 29.62 0.54 21.19
CA GLY A 296 29.58 0.26 22.60
C GLY A 296 30.41 1.24 23.38
N THR A 297 29.85 1.75 24.48
CA THR A 297 30.63 2.26 25.59
C THR A 297 31.64 1.16 25.94
N ALA A 298 32.91 1.39 25.57
CA ALA A 298 33.98 0.47 25.91
C ALA A 298 33.89 0.18 27.41
N PRO A 299 34.00 -1.08 27.86
CA PRO A 299 34.04 -1.36 29.29
C PRO A 299 35.16 -0.53 29.89
N ALA A 300 34.82 0.28 30.90
CA ALA A 300 35.80 1.09 31.62
C ALA A 300 36.95 0.17 32.01
N ARG A 301 38.17 0.47 31.54
CA ARG A 301 39.39 -0.20 31.99
C ARG A 301 39.36 -0.17 33.52
N ALA A 302 39.28 -1.34 34.14
CA ALA A 302 39.52 -1.48 35.56
C ALA A 302 40.90 -0.88 35.83
N SER A 303 40.94 0.24 36.53
CA SER A 303 42.18 0.82 37.03
C SER A 303 42.83 -0.23 37.92
N THR A 304 43.96 -0.76 37.46
CA THR A 304 44.81 -1.65 38.24
C THR A 304 45.24 -0.90 39.49
N VAL A 305 44.73 -1.31 40.65
CA VAL A 305 45.22 -0.87 41.94
C VAL A 305 46.66 -1.36 42.05
N VAL A 306 47.62 -0.44 41.98
CA VAL A 306 49.01 -0.71 42.31
C VAL A 306 49.09 -0.96 43.81
N ALA A 307 49.40 -2.20 44.20
CA ALA A 307 49.70 -2.56 45.57
C ALA A 307 51.03 -1.89 46.01
N PRO A 308 51.10 -1.28 47.21
CA PRO A 308 52.35 -0.76 47.72
C PRO A 308 53.28 -1.92 48.13
N ALA A 309 54.53 -1.82 47.68
CA ALA A 309 55.60 -2.76 47.99
C ALA A 309 55.93 -2.78 49.49
N GLY A 310 56.18 -3.98 50.02
CA GLY A 310 56.58 -4.24 51.40
C GLY A 310 57.97 -3.69 51.78
N PRO A 311 58.34 -3.82 53.06
CA PRO A 311 59.36 -3.01 53.71
C PRO A 311 60.78 -3.51 53.43
N VAL A 312 61.73 -2.58 53.33
CA VAL A 312 63.17 -2.88 53.42
C VAL A 312 63.71 -2.21 54.68
N ALA A 313 64.30 -3.02 55.54
CA ALA A 313 64.92 -2.62 56.79
C ALA A 313 66.39 -2.19 56.60
N ASP A 314 66.80 -1.32 57.53
CA ASP A 314 68.13 -1.06 58.09
C ASP A 314 69.24 -0.38 57.29
N ALA A 315 69.64 0.82 57.78
CA ALA A 315 71.05 1.14 58.09
C ALA A 315 71.19 2.45 58.92
N ARG A 316 71.47 2.28 60.22
CA ARG A 316 72.40 3.00 61.13
C ARG A 316 72.86 4.46 60.90
N THR A 317 73.06 5.11 62.07
CA THR A 317 74.00 6.19 62.47
C THR A 317 73.69 7.61 61.99
N ARG A 318 73.65 8.67 62.83
CA ARG A 318 74.25 9.01 64.13
C ARG A 318 73.26 9.75 65.02
#